data_AF-A0A2X2F420-F1
#
_entry.id   AF-A0A2X2F420-F1
#
_cell.length_a   1.000
_cell.length_b   1.000
_cell.length_c   1.000
_cell.angle_alpha   90.00
_cell.angle_beta   90.00
_cell.angle_gamma   90.00
#
_symmetry.space_group_name_H-M   'P 1'
#
loop_
_entity.id
_entity.type
_entity.pdbx_description
1 polymer ?
#
loop_
_entity_poly.entity_id
_entity_poly.type
_entity_poly.pdbx_seq_one_letter_code
_entity_poly.pdbx_strand_id
1 'polypeptide(L)'
;MGGYLAPYAEQTHTLGVLYQPYCIWGVPDYVPAEAVASIDDLKRPDVAAHMSLLIQGINPGAGISRFSRDIIEQYGLDQVGYHFANGTQAQCFERFEQAVEHREWIVVPLWHPQFLHYRYAIRALHEPRGLLGGQDDATLIVREETAAHLAPALLDELSQLSLGNATVSELDYWICREGLSPLEAADRWLAQSFT
;
A
#
# COMPACT_ATOMS: atom_id res chain seq x y z
N MET A 1 -2.76 -14.07 -13.47
CA MET A 1 -1.29 -14.01 -13.53
C MET A 1 -0.89 -12.74 -14.27
N GLY A 2 -0.09 -11.87 -13.66
CA GLY A 2 0.29 -10.57 -14.25
C GLY A 2 1.05 -10.72 -15.57
N GLY A 3 0.98 -9.72 -16.45
CA GLY A 3 1.58 -9.77 -17.79
C GLY A 3 3.08 -10.05 -17.83
N TYR A 4 3.80 -9.78 -16.73
CA TYR A 4 5.23 -10.09 -16.60
C TYR A 4 5.53 -11.58 -16.44
N LEU A 5 4.67 -12.32 -15.73
CA LEU A 5 4.85 -13.75 -15.47
C LEU A 5 4.26 -14.64 -16.57
N ALA A 6 3.34 -14.12 -17.37
CA ALA A 6 2.68 -14.87 -18.44
C ALA A 6 3.65 -15.62 -19.38
N PRO A 7 4.79 -15.05 -19.84
CA PRO A 7 5.75 -15.78 -20.68
C PRO A 7 6.42 -16.98 -20.00
N TYR A 8 6.38 -17.06 -18.67
CA TYR A 8 7.07 -18.07 -17.86
C TYR A 8 6.10 -19.00 -17.13
N ALA A 9 4.78 -18.88 -17.37
CA ALA A 9 3.76 -19.57 -16.60
C ALA A 9 3.97 -21.10 -16.55
N GLU A 10 4.39 -21.71 -17.67
CA GLU A 10 4.65 -23.16 -17.76
C GLU A 10 5.94 -23.60 -17.05
N GLN A 11 6.82 -22.66 -16.70
CA GLN A 11 8.11 -22.92 -16.04
C GLN A 11 8.06 -22.59 -14.54
N THR A 12 6.91 -22.15 -14.04
CA THR A 12 6.75 -21.69 -12.65
C THR A 12 5.62 -22.42 -11.96
N HIS A 13 5.91 -22.89 -10.75
CA HIS A 13 4.94 -23.40 -9.82
C HIS A 13 4.55 -22.30 -8.83
N THR A 14 3.24 -22.10 -8.66
CA THR A 14 2.70 -21.12 -7.72
C THR A 14 2.40 -21.81 -6.40
N LEU A 15 2.96 -21.33 -5.28
CA LEU A 15 2.86 -22.00 -3.98
C LEU A 15 1.70 -21.47 -3.14
N GLY A 16 1.78 -20.22 -2.68
CA GLY A 16 0.83 -19.65 -1.73
C GLY A 16 0.83 -18.13 -1.71
N VAL A 17 -0.27 -17.54 -1.24
CA VAL A 17 -0.45 -16.08 -1.11
C VAL A 17 0.08 -15.63 0.25
N LEU A 18 1.17 -14.87 0.24
CA LEU A 18 1.81 -14.37 1.46
C LEU A 18 0.98 -13.26 2.10
N TYR A 19 0.45 -12.34 1.28
CA TYR A 19 -0.41 -11.24 1.70
C TYR A 19 -1.16 -10.69 0.47
N GLN A 20 -2.15 -9.82 0.71
CA GLN A 20 -3.05 -9.35 -0.35
C GLN A 20 -3.02 -7.82 -0.44
N PRO A 21 -2.10 -7.25 -1.24
CA PRO A 21 -1.95 -5.81 -1.28
C PRO A 21 -3.08 -5.11 -2.01
N TYR A 22 -3.32 -3.85 -1.64
CA TYR A 22 -4.23 -2.96 -2.36
C TYR A 22 -3.77 -1.50 -2.23
N CYS A 23 -4.13 -0.67 -3.20
CA CYS A 23 -3.86 0.76 -3.19
C CYS A 23 -5.00 1.53 -2.52
N ILE A 24 -4.67 2.64 -1.85
CA ILE A 24 -5.65 3.56 -1.27
C ILE A 24 -5.26 5.03 -1.53
N TRP A 25 -6.27 5.88 -1.60
CA TRP A 25 -6.13 7.27 -1.15
C TRP A 25 -6.71 7.37 0.24
N GLY A 26 -5.88 7.80 1.20
CA GLY A 26 -6.24 7.84 2.61
C GLY A 26 -6.19 9.25 3.18
N VAL A 27 -6.94 9.47 4.25
CA VAL A 27 -6.85 10.65 5.11
C VAL A 27 -6.50 10.22 6.54
N PRO A 28 -5.86 11.08 7.35
CA PRO A 28 -5.74 10.84 8.78
C PRO A 28 -7.12 10.66 9.44
N ASP A 29 -7.20 9.80 10.45
CA ASP A 29 -8.45 9.48 11.15
C ASP A 29 -9.15 10.69 11.82
N TYR A 30 -8.41 11.74 12.15
CA TYR A 30 -8.95 12.98 12.69
C TYR A 30 -9.68 13.86 11.66
N VAL A 31 -9.59 13.55 10.36
CA VAL A 31 -10.41 14.21 9.33
C VAL A 31 -11.84 13.70 9.49
N PRO A 32 -12.83 14.57 9.78
CA PRO A 32 -14.21 14.14 10.06
C PRO A 32 -14.81 13.35 8.90
N ALA A 33 -15.39 12.19 9.20
CA ALA A 33 -15.94 11.29 8.17
C ALA A 33 -17.17 11.88 7.49
N GLU A 34 -17.97 12.66 8.23
CA GLU A 34 -19.09 13.43 7.72
C GLU A 34 -18.66 14.57 6.77
N ALA A 35 -17.42 15.04 6.88
CA ALA A 35 -16.87 16.04 6.00
C ALA A 35 -16.21 15.42 4.77
N VAL A 36 -15.45 14.33 4.94
CA VAL A 36 -14.70 13.71 3.85
C VAL A 36 -14.82 12.19 3.93
N ALA A 37 -15.76 11.60 3.19
CA ALA A 37 -15.96 10.14 3.12
C ALA A 37 -15.47 9.55 1.79
N SER A 38 -15.47 10.34 0.73
CA SER A 38 -15.21 9.91 -0.65
C SER A 38 -14.29 10.88 -1.39
N ILE A 39 -13.78 10.43 -2.54
CA ILE A 39 -13.00 11.31 -3.44
C ILE A 39 -13.84 12.50 -3.95
N ASP A 40 -15.15 12.29 -4.18
CA ASP A 40 -16.04 13.36 -4.62
C ASP A 40 -16.17 14.51 -3.60
N ASP A 41 -16.07 14.21 -2.29
CA ASP A 41 -16.13 15.22 -1.24
C ASP A 41 -15.00 16.24 -1.32
N LEU A 42 -13.84 15.85 -1.86
CA LEU A 42 -12.67 16.72 -2.00
C LEU A 42 -12.96 17.95 -2.87
N LYS A 43 -13.96 17.86 -3.77
CA LYS A 43 -14.37 18.96 -4.65
C LYS A 43 -15.17 20.04 -3.95
N ARG A 44 -15.73 19.76 -2.78
CA ARG A 44 -16.55 20.73 -2.07
C ARG A 44 -15.66 21.91 -1.63
N PRO A 45 -16.06 23.17 -1.89
CA PRO A 45 -15.22 24.33 -1.58
C PRO A 45 -14.79 24.44 -0.12
N ASP A 46 -15.67 24.07 0.82
CA ASP A 46 -15.37 24.03 2.25
C ASP A 46 -14.30 22.97 2.58
N VAL A 47 -14.37 21.79 1.95
CA VAL A 47 -13.35 20.75 2.12
C VAL A 47 -12.02 21.17 1.52
N ALA A 48 -12.02 21.65 0.28
CA ALA A 48 -10.81 22.09 -0.41
C ALA A 48 -10.10 23.26 0.30
N ALA A 49 -10.85 24.15 0.96
CA ALA A 49 -10.29 25.24 1.76
C ALA A 49 -9.54 24.76 3.02
N HIS A 50 -9.89 23.58 3.55
CA HIS A 50 -9.24 22.98 4.71
C HIS A 50 -8.16 21.95 4.33
N MET A 51 -8.23 21.40 3.11
CA MET A 51 -7.37 20.31 2.65
C MET A 51 -6.08 20.82 2.00
N SER A 52 -4.96 20.14 2.26
CA SER A 52 -3.73 20.29 1.47
C SER A 52 -4.02 19.94 0.01
N LEU A 53 -3.89 20.92 -0.89
CA LEU A 53 -4.13 20.73 -2.32
C LEU A 53 -3.01 19.95 -3.04
N LEU A 54 -1.83 19.86 -2.44
CA LEU A 54 -0.75 19.01 -2.93
C LEU A 54 -1.02 17.55 -2.52
N ILE A 55 -1.14 16.66 -3.52
CA ILE A 55 -1.11 15.22 -3.35
C ILE A 55 0.32 14.74 -3.65
N GLN A 56 1.13 14.57 -2.61
CA GLN A 56 2.51 14.11 -2.74
C GLN A 56 2.54 12.60 -2.98
N GLY A 57 3.01 12.18 -4.15
CA GLY A 57 3.21 10.78 -4.50
C GLY A 57 4.66 10.34 -4.47
N ILE A 58 4.91 9.17 -5.07
CA ILE A 58 6.22 8.53 -5.18
C ILE A 58 6.72 8.56 -6.62
N ASN A 59 7.62 7.65 -6.99
CA ASN A 59 8.23 7.62 -8.31
C ASN A 59 7.15 7.43 -9.42
N PRO A 60 7.35 8.01 -10.62
CA PRO A 60 6.31 8.05 -11.66
C PRO A 60 5.90 6.69 -12.22
N GLY A 61 6.77 5.68 -12.10
CA GLY A 61 6.52 4.31 -12.56
C GLY A 61 5.66 3.47 -11.62
N ALA A 62 5.49 3.89 -10.36
CA ALA A 62 4.68 3.15 -9.40
C ALA A 62 3.20 3.15 -9.77
N GLY A 63 2.51 2.02 -9.55
CA GLY A 63 1.07 1.89 -9.80
C GLY A 63 0.25 2.99 -9.14
N ILE A 64 0.45 3.18 -7.83
CA ILE A 64 -0.22 4.21 -7.05
C ILE A 64 -0.02 5.63 -7.61
N SER A 65 1.19 5.96 -8.11
CA SER A 65 1.44 7.27 -8.72
C SER A 65 0.71 7.47 -10.04
N ARG A 66 0.56 6.41 -10.85
CA ARG A 66 -0.24 6.48 -12.09
C ARG A 66 -1.72 6.65 -11.76
N PHE A 67 -2.26 5.77 -10.90
CA PHE A 67 -3.66 5.81 -10.45
C PHE A 67 -4.02 7.16 -9.85
N SER A 68 -3.12 7.74 -9.07
CA SER A 68 -3.35 9.06 -8.44
C SER A 68 -3.49 10.19 -9.46
N ARG A 69 -2.71 10.19 -10.54
CA ARG A 69 -2.88 11.18 -11.61
C ARG A 69 -4.20 10.99 -12.34
N ASP A 70 -4.57 9.73 -12.61
CA ASP A 70 -5.85 9.40 -13.24
C ASP A 70 -7.03 9.84 -12.36
N ILE A 71 -6.92 9.71 -11.03
CA ILE A 71 -7.93 10.19 -10.08
C ILE A 71 -8.06 11.71 -10.14
N ILE A 72 -6.94 12.47 -10.12
CA ILE A 72 -6.97 13.94 -10.24
C ILE A 72 -7.73 14.34 -11.51
N GLU A 73 -7.38 13.75 -12.65
CA GLU A 73 -7.98 14.08 -13.95
C GLU A 73 -9.46 13.67 -14.02
N GLN A 74 -9.77 12.41 -13.73
CA GLN A 74 -11.12 11.88 -13.94
C GLN A 74 -12.13 12.46 -12.96
N TYR A 75 -11.73 12.80 -11.73
CA TYR A 75 -12.61 13.48 -10.78
C TYR A 75 -12.64 15.00 -11.00
N GLY A 76 -11.76 15.57 -11.83
CA GLY A 76 -11.66 17.01 -12.05
C GLY A 76 -11.19 17.77 -10.81
N LEU A 77 -10.30 17.16 -10.01
CA LEU A 77 -9.80 17.75 -8.76
C LEU A 77 -8.86 18.94 -9.02
N ASP A 78 -8.25 18.99 -10.20
CA ASP A 78 -7.47 20.11 -10.70
C ASP A 78 -8.30 21.40 -10.81
N GLN A 79 -9.58 21.29 -11.14
CA GLN A 79 -10.50 22.44 -11.26
C GLN A 79 -10.75 23.15 -9.93
N VAL A 80 -10.53 22.46 -8.81
CA VAL A 80 -10.61 23.01 -7.45
C VAL A 80 -9.23 23.15 -6.79
N GLY A 81 -8.16 23.02 -7.58
CA GLY A 81 -6.79 23.35 -7.18
C GLY A 81 -5.91 22.19 -6.71
N TYR A 82 -6.43 20.96 -6.62
CA TYR A 82 -5.57 19.82 -6.29
C TYR A 82 -4.58 19.54 -7.41
N HIS A 83 -3.38 19.11 -7.04
CA HIS A 83 -2.38 18.67 -8.00
C HIS A 83 -1.54 17.54 -7.44
N PHE A 84 -1.16 16.60 -8.30
CA PHE A 84 -0.31 15.50 -7.95
C PHE A 84 1.15 15.82 -8.27
N ALA A 85 2.05 15.58 -7.30
CA ALA A 85 3.49 15.67 -7.52
C ALA A 85 4.14 14.28 -7.40
N ASN A 86 4.95 13.91 -8.39
CA ASN A 86 5.84 12.77 -8.24
C ASN A 86 6.95 13.10 -7.21
N GLY A 87 7.45 12.07 -6.53
CA GLY A 87 8.52 12.22 -5.54
C GLY A 87 9.19 10.90 -5.21
N THR A 88 9.77 10.83 -4.02
CA THR A 88 10.29 9.60 -3.43
C THR A 88 9.32 9.06 -2.39
N GLN A 89 9.52 7.80 -2.00
CA GLN A 89 8.79 7.21 -0.87
C GLN A 89 8.99 8.05 0.41
N ALA A 90 10.24 8.46 0.70
CA ALA A 90 10.54 9.31 1.85
C ALA A 90 9.74 10.62 1.83
N GLN A 91 9.68 11.32 0.69
CA GLN A 91 8.91 12.57 0.56
C GLN A 91 7.41 12.36 0.81
N CYS A 92 6.82 11.28 0.28
CA CYS A 92 5.41 10.95 0.52
C CYS A 92 5.15 10.69 2.02
N PHE A 93 6.01 9.90 2.67
CA PHE A 93 5.84 9.51 4.06
C PHE A 93 6.07 10.69 5.02
N GLU A 94 7.13 11.46 4.81
CA GLU A 94 7.42 12.67 5.59
C GLU A 94 6.29 13.70 5.48
N ARG A 95 5.72 13.89 4.28
CA ARG A 95 4.59 14.81 4.09
C ARG A 95 3.38 14.37 4.90
N PHE A 96 3.07 13.07 4.92
CA PHE A 96 1.98 12.53 5.74
C PHE A 96 2.25 12.69 7.24
N GLU A 97 3.44 12.33 7.71
CA GLU A 97 3.80 12.43 9.13
C GLU A 97 3.78 13.88 9.63
N GLN A 98 4.29 14.82 8.84
CA GLN A 98 4.21 16.26 9.13
C GLN A 98 2.77 16.76 9.19
N ALA A 99 1.91 16.30 8.26
CA ALA A 99 0.51 16.69 8.29
C ALA A 99 -0.18 16.18 9.56
N VAL A 100 0.09 14.94 9.97
CA VAL A 100 -0.43 14.35 11.21
C VAL A 100 0.06 15.13 12.44
N GLU A 101 1.34 15.48 12.50
CA GLU A 101 1.93 16.28 13.59
C GLU A 101 1.24 17.64 13.75
N HIS A 102 0.96 18.32 12.63
CA HIS A 102 0.33 19.64 12.62
C HIS A 102 -1.21 19.60 12.55
N ARG A 103 -1.81 18.41 12.59
CA ARG A 103 -3.25 18.17 12.38
C ARG A 103 -3.81 18.79 11.10
N GLU A 104 -2.99 18.84 10.05
CA GLU A 104 -3.39 19.29 8.72
C GLU A 104 -4.27 18.24 8.05
N TRP A 105 -5.29 18.67 7.30
CA TRP A 105 -6.04 17.74 6.44
C TRP A 105 -5.20 17.45 5.20
N ILE A 106 -4.99 16.17 4.95
CA ILE A 106 -4.23 15.71 3.79
C ILE A 106 -4.87 14.45 3.22
N VAL A 107 -4.84 14.33 1.90
CA VAL A 107 -5.02 13.06 1.21
C VAL A 107 -3.65 12.53 0.82
N VAL A 108 -3.35 11.29 1.23
CA VAL A 108 -2.09 10.61 0.93
C VAL A 108 -2.34 9.39 0.03
N PRO A 109 -1.61 9.24 -1.08
CA PRO A 109 -1.67 8.06 -1.93
C PRO A 109 -0.75 6.96 -1.36
N LEU A 110 -1.33 5.87 -0.85
CA LEU A 110 -0.63 4.77 -0.18
C LEU A 110 -1.05 3.40 -0.73
N TRP A 111 -0.44 2.36 -0.18
CA TRP A 111 -0.81 0.96 -0.37
C TRP A 111 -0.73 0.24 0.97
N HIS A 112 -1.56 -0.78 1.14
CA HIS A 112 -1.49 -1.69 2.27
C HIS A 112 -1.01 -3.04 1.73
N PRO A 113 -0.08 -3.75 2.40
CA PRO A 113 0.65 -3.38 3.61
C PRO A 113 1.83 -2.43 3.39
N GLN A 114 2.06 -1.57 4.40
CA GLN A 114 3.16 -0.60 4.50
C GLN A 114 3.24 -0.08 5.95
N PHE A 115 4.43 0.37 6.40
CA PHE A 115 4.69 0.71 7.80
C PHE A 115 3.83 1.85 8.38
N LEU A 116 3.34 2.81 7.58
CA LEU A 116 2.51 3.90 8.13
C LEU A 116 1.22 3.33 8.69
N HIS A 117 0.69 2.26 8.11
CA HIS A 117 -0.51 1.57 8.60
C HIS A 117 -0.31 0.85 9.93
N TYR A 118 0.94 0.55 10.32
CA TYR A 118 1.22 -0.02 11.64
C TYR A 118 1.13 1.03 12.76
N ARG A 119 1.58 2.27 12.48
CA ARG A 119 1.65 3.34 13.47
C ARG A 119 0.44 4.27 13.47
N TYR A 120 -0.17 4.48 12.31
CA TYR A 120 -1.20 5.49 12.10
C TYR A 120 -2.52 4.87 11.67
N ALA A 121 -3.62 5.37 12.24
CA ALA A 121 -4.94 5.12 11.72
C ALA A 121 -5.17 5.99 10.47
N ILE A 122 -5.20 5.34 9.30
CA ILE A 122 -5.40 5.99 8.01
C ILE A 122 -6.72 5.49 7.45
N ARG A 123 -7.67 6.41 7.27
CA ARG A 123 -9.00 6.09 6.75
C ARG A 123 -8.99 6.20 5.23
N ALA A 124 -9.27 5.09 4.54
CA ALA A 124 -9.43 5.09 3.10
C ALA A 124 -10.66 5.92 2.68
N LEU A 125 -10.52 6.69 1.61
CA LEU A 125 -11.63 7.38 0.96
C LEU A 125 -12.33 6.43 -0.02
N HIS A 126 -13.66 6.51 -0.06
CA HIS A 126 -14.44 5.77 -1.03
C HIS A 126 -14.19 6.30 -2.46
N GLU A 127 -13.77 5.41 -3.36
CA GLU A 127 -13.46 5.70 -4.76
C GLU A 127 -14.28 4.74 -5.66
N PRO A 128 -15.50 5.11 -6.07
CA PRO A 128 -16.42 4.20 -6.74
C PRO A 128 -16.07 3.86 -8.21
N ARG A 129 -15.08 4.53 -8.82
CA ARG A 129 -14.73 4.30 -10.23
C ARG A 129 -13.66 3.23 -10.41
N GLY A 130 -13.07 2.72 -9.32
CA GLY A 130 -12.10 1.62 -9.35
C GLY A 130 -10.75 2.00 -9.96
N LEU A 131 -10.39 3.28 -9.96
CA LEU A 131 -9.13 3.81 -10.47
C LEU A 131 -7.93 3.39 -9.61
N LEU A 132 -8.14 3.12 -8.33
CA LEU A 132 -7.10 2.55 -7.44
C LEU A 132 -6.81 1.07 -7.74
N GLY A 133 -7.56 0.46 -8.66
CA GLY A 133 -7.53 -0.98 -8.90
C GLY A 133 -8.26 -1.75 -7.81
N GLY A 134 -7.97 -3.04 -7.73
CA GLY A 134 -8.49 -3.94 -6.71
C GLY A 134 -7.41 -4.46 -5.79
N GLN A 135 -7.80 -5.45 -4.99
CA GLN A 135 -6.86 -6.27 -4.26
C GLN A 135 -6.10 -7.18 -5.22
N ASP A 136 -4.79 -7.34 -4.98
CA ASP A 136 -3.90 -8.27 -5.66
C ASP A 136 -3.42 -9.35 -4.68
N ASP A 137 -2.70 -10.36 -5.19
CA ASP A 137 -2.13 -11.45 -4.39
C ASP A 137 -0.60 -11.46 -4.49
N ALA A 138 0.08 -11.13 -3.39
CA ALA A 138 1.53 -11.27 -3.30
C ALA A 138 1.89 -12.74 -3.10
N THR A 139 2.20 -13.40 -4.21
CA THR A 139 2.25 -14.86 -4.28
C THR A 139 3.68 -15.36 -4.35
N LEU A 140 3.99 -16.40 -3.58
CA LEU A 140 5.26 -17.11 -3.67
C LEU A 140 5.27 -17.97 -4.92
N ILE A 141 6.30 -17.79 -5.75
CA ILE A 141 6.52 -18.56 -6.97
C ILE A 141 7.89 -19.23 -6.93
N VAL A 142 7.97 -20.45 -7.45
CA VAL A 142 9.21 -21.20 -7.59
C VAL A 142 9.31 -21.74 -9.01
N ARG A 143 10.52 -21.88 -9.56
CA ARG A 143 10.69 -22.53 -10.86
C ARG A 143 10.38 -24.02 -10.73
N GLU A 144 9.73 -24.60 -11.73
CA GLU A 144 9.42 -26.04 -11.78
C GLU A 144 10.67 -26.90 -11.57
N GLU A 145 11.78 -26.54 -12.21
CA GLU A 145 13.07 -27.24 -12.05
C GLU A 145 13.57 -27.23 -10.61
N THR A 146 13.36 -26.13 -9.89
CA THR A 146 13.78 -25.99 -8.48
C THR A 146 12.83 -26.77 -7.57
N ALA A 147 11.52 -26.69 -7.80
CA ALA A 147 10.52 -27.40 -7.03
C ALA A 147 10.75 -28.93 -7.07
N ALA A 148 11.15 -29.47 -8.22
CA ALA A 148 11.47 -30.90 -8.38
C ALA A 148 12.63 -31.39 -7.49
N HIS A 149 13.46 -30.48 -6.97
CA HIS A 149 14.59 -30.80 -6.09
C HIS A 149 14.30 -30.51 -4.60
N LEU A 150 13.12 -29.99 -4.26
CA LEU A 150 12.72 -29.71 -2.88
C LEU A 150 11.95 -30.89 -2.27
N ALA A 151 12.02 -31.04 -0.95
CA ALA A 151 11.21 -32.02 -0.24
C ALA A 151 9.71 -31.65 -0.37
N PRO A 152 8.81 -32.60 -0.65
CA PRO A 152 7.38 -32.32 -0.76
C PRO A 152 6.81 -31.61 0.46
N ALA A 153 7.23 -32.00 1.67
CA ALA A 153 6.80 -31.38 2.92
C ALA A 153 7.17 -29.89 3.01
N LEU A 154 8.31 -29.48 2.43
CA LEU A 154 8.72 -28.06 2.38
C LEU A 154 7.83 -27.28 1.40
N LEU A 155 7.51 -27.86 0.25
CA LEU A 155 6.59 -27.23 -0.71
C LEU A 155 5.21 -27.04 -0.10
N ASP A 156 4.71 -28.05 0.62
CA ASP A 156 3.44 -27.98 1.35
C ASP A 156 3.48 -26.87 2.40
N GLU A 157 4.52 -26.81 3.23
CA GLU A 157 4.69 -25.75 4.24
C GLU A 157 4.71 -24.34 3.60
N LEU A 158 5.49 -24.16 2.54
CA LEU A 158 5.57 -22.89 1.81
C LEU A 158 4.25 -22.52 1.11
N SER A 159 3.44 -23.50 0.69
CA SER A 159 2.12 -23.25 0.09
C SER A 159 1.10 -22.74 1.11
N GLN A 160 1.24 -23.14 2.37
CA GLN A 160 0.34 -22.72 3.46
C GLN A 160 0.83 -21.45 4.17
N LEU A 161 2.06 -21.01 3.90
CA LEU A 161 2.60 -19.79 4.48
C LEU A 161 1.80 -18.57 4.03
N SER A 162 1.14 -17.93 4.98
CA SER A 162 0.49 -16.64 4.79
C SER A 162 0.80 -15.75 5.99
N LEU A 163 1.42 -14.60 5.72
CA LEU A 163 1.72 -13.60 6.74
C LEU A 163 0.51 -12.71 6.99
N GLY A 164 -0.22 -12.40 5.92
CA GLY A 164 -1.29 -11.42 5.93
C GLY A 164 -0.78 -9.98 6.05
N ASN A 165 -1.67 -9.05 5.75
CA ASN A 165 -1.34 -7.63 5.63
C ASN A 165 -0.85 -7.01 6.95
N ALA A 166 -1.44 -7.38 8.10
CA ALA A 166 -1.08 -6.80 9.40
C ALA A 166 0.37 -7.11 9.78
N THR A 167 0.77 -8.38 9.67
CA THR A 167 2.14 -8.82 9.95
C THR A 167 3.14 -8.19 9.00
N VAL A 168 2.83 -8.07 7.71
CA VAL A 168 3.75 -7.41 6.76
C VAL A 168 3.94 -5.93 7.10
N SER A 169 2.88 -5.22 7.51
CA SER A 169 2.98 -3.83 7.98
C SER A 169 3.84 -3.69 9.24
N GLU A 170 3.74 -4.64 10.18
CA GLU A 170 4.57 -4.66 11.39
C GLU A 170 6.05 -4.94 11.08
N LEU A 171 6.34 -5.95 10.25
CA LEU A 171 7.70 -6.24 9.79
C LEU A 171 8.32 -5.03 9.09
N ASP A 172 7.57 -4.39 8.18
CA ASP A 172 8.00 -3.18 7.47
C ASP A 172 8.28 -2.03 8.45
N TYR A 173 7.49 -1.90 9.54
CA TYR A 173 7.75 -0.92 10.59
C TYR A 173 9.05 -1.18 11.34
N TRP A 174 9.33 -2.42 11.77
CA TRP A 174 10.59 -2.73 12.44
C TRP A 174 11.81 -2.43 11.56
N ILE A 175 11.70 -2.68 10.26
CA ILE A 175 12.77 -2.40 9.30
C ILE A 175 12.92 -0.89 9.09
N CYS A 176 11.85 -0.19 8.71
CA CYS A 176 11.91 1.21 8.32
C CYS A 176 12.02 2.21 9.48
N ARG A 177 11.59 1.84 10.69
CA ARG A 177 11.54 2.75 11.85
C ARG A 177 12.37 2.28 13.03
N GLU A 178 12.49 0.98 13.27
CA GLU A 178 13.34 0.46 14.35
C GLU A 178 14.74 0.08 13.87
N GLY A 179 14.98 0.05 12.55
CA GLY A 179 16.29 -0.19 11.96
C GLY A 179 16.75 -1.64 12.00
N LEU A 180 15.82 -2.59 12.20
CA LEU A 180 16.13 -4.02 12.13
C LEU A 180 16.47 -4.41 10.69
N SER A 181 17.40 -5.34 10.53
CA SER A 181 17.55 -6.04 9.25
C SER A 181 16.33 -6.92 8.96
N PRO A 182 16.06 -7.27 7.68
CA PRO A 182 14.98 -8.18 7.34
C PRO A 182 15.05 -9.53 8.06
N LEU A 183 16.26 -10.05 8.32
CA LEU A 183 16.44 -11.31 9.04
C LEU A 183 16.09 -11.17 10.52
N GLU A 184 16.57 -10.11 11.18
CA GLU A 184 16.22 -9.85 12.60
C GLU A 184 14.71 -9.64 12.79
N ALA A 185 14.06 -8.94 11.86
CA ALA A 185 12.62 -8.77 11.87
C ALA A 185 11.87 -10.11 11.71
N ALA A 186 12.33 -10.97 10.79
CA ALA A 186 11.77 -12.31 10.60
C ALA A 186 11.97 -13.21 11.83
N ASP A 187 13.18 -13.24 12.41
CA ASP A 187 13.50 -14.02 13.60
C ASP A 187 12.63 -13.58 14.79
N ARG A 188 12.44 -12.27 14.96
CA ARG A 188 11.56 -11.71 16.00
C ARG A 188 10.12 -12.16 15.80
N TRP A 189 9.60 -12.09 14.58
CA TRP A 189 8.24 -12.53 14.26
C TRP A 189 8.04 -14.04 14.50
N LEU A 190 9.01 -14.87 14.08
CA LEU A 190 8.99 -16.31 14.34
C LEU A 190 8.95 -16.61 15.85
N ALA A 191 9.77 -15.93 16.65
CA ALA A 191 9.76 -16.11 18.09
C ALA A 191 8.40 -15.78 18.73
N GLN A 192 7.68 -14.78 18.21
CA GLN A 192 6.36 -14.37 18.70
C GLN A 192 5.22 -15.27 18.22
N SER A 193 5.33 -15.84 17.02
CA SER A 193 4.25 -16.59 16.36
C SER A 193 4.15 -18.06 16.81
N PHE A 194 5.21 -18.57 17.45
CA PHE A 194 5.30 -19.95 17.92
C PHE A 194 5.42 -20.07 19.46
N THR A 195 5.00 -19.04 20.20
CA THR A 195 4.83 -19.06 21.67
C THR A 195 3.35 -19.11 22.03
#